data_AF-A0A0D6PDG7-F1
#
_entry.id   AF-A0A0D6PDG7-F1
#
_cell.length_a   1.000
_cell.length_b   1.000
_cell.length_c   1.000
_cell.angle_alpha   90.00
_cell.angle_beta   90.00
_cell.angle_gamma   90.00
#
_symmetry.space_group_name_H-M   'P 1'
#
loop_
_entity.id
_entity.type
_entity.pdbx_description
1 polymer ?
#
loop_
_entity_poly.entity_id
_entity_poly.type
_entity_poly.pdbx_seq_one_letter_code
_entity_poly.pdbx_strand_id
1 'polypeptide(L)'
;MDADYIKPAATAKLVRAALKKKFPGIKFSVRIAGGSLNVSWVDGPLASLVDEVVQSYSSTRFDCSIDMEYRVDNWLLPDGSAIVAEDRGTLGQKGCCQPAHNPQPEGAKLVRFFYGYSFCRREFSGALMRRVHDRLTAKGFPGADLEIDEVAATYKQRFLANPSRDLESEFFQALHRTHCAAR
;
A
#
# COMPACT_ATOMS: atom_id res chain seq x y z
N MET A 1 -3.79 -7.21 -29.54
CA MET A 1 -2.77 -6.14 -29.49
C MET A 1 -1.62 -6.69 -28.67
N ASP A 2 -0.40 -6.66 -29.19
CA ASP A 2 0.75 -7.17 -28.47
C ASP A 2 1.27 -6.10 -27.51
N ALA A 3 1.38 -6.45 -26.23
CA ALA A 3 1.83 -5.53 -25.18
C ALA A 3 3.37 -5.53 -25.10
N ASP A 4 3.96 -4.33 -25.05
CA ASP A 4 5.41 -4.18 -24.89
C ASP A 4 5.86 -4.61 -23.49
N TYR A 5 6.89 -5.43 -23.41
CA TYR A 5 7.43 -5.89 -22.14
C TYR A 5 8.45 -4.90 -21.55
N ILE A 6 8.15 -4.36 -20.37
CA ILE A 6 9.04 -3.44 -19.66
C ILE A 6 9.99 -4.21 -18.76
N LYS A 7 11.30 -4.06 -19.02
CA LYS A 7 12.37 -4.69 -18.25
C LYS A 7 12.35 -4.24 -16.78
N PRO A 8 12.73 -5.11 -15.82
CA PRO A 8 12.74 -4.80 -14.39
C PRO A 8 13.43 -3.48 -14.04
N ALA A 9 14.61 -3.24 -14.61
CA ALA A 9 15.38 -2.03 -14.33
C ALA A 9 14.66 -0.75 -14.78
N ALA A 10 13.90 -0.81 -15.88
CA ALA A 10 13.08 0.30 -16.36
C ALA A 10 11.85 0.50 -15.45
N THR A 11 11.16 -0.59 -15.09
CA THR A 11 10.03 -0.53 -14.16
C THR A 11 10.43 0.09 -12.82
N ALA A 12 11.55 -0.33 -12.24
CA ALA A 12 12.03 0.23 -10.98
C ALA A 12 12.37 1.73 -11.10
N LYS A 13 12.79 2.22 -12.27
CA LYS A 13 13.01 3.66 -12.49
C LYS A 13 11.68 4.42 -12.54
N LEU A 14 10.68 3.91 -13.25
CA LEU A 14 9.33 4.49 -13.32
C LEU A 14 8.69 4.58 -11.93
N VAL A 15 8.71 3.48 -11.17
CA VAL A 15 8.17 3.45 -9.80
C VAL A 15 8.87 4.47 -8.89
N ARG A 16 10.21 4.58 -8.93
CA ARG A 16 10.92 5.60 -8.15
C ARG A 16 10.52 7.03 -8.54
N ALA A 17 10.33 7.30 -9.83
CA ALA A 17 9.89 8.61 -10.31
C ALA A 17 8.47 8.95 -9.80
N ALA A 18 7.55 7.99 -9.89
CA ALA A 18 6.18 8.14 -9.41
C ALA A 18 6.11 8.38 -7.90
N LEU A 19 6.85 7.59 -7.11
CA LEU A 19 6.92 7.76 -5.66
C LEU A 19 7.52 9.12 -5.27
N LYS A 20 8.58 9.56 -5.96
CA LYS A 20 9.18 10.88 -5.72
C LYS A 20 8.23 12.03 -6.06
N LYS A 21 7.39 11.88 -7.09
CA LYS A 21 6.37 12.87 -7.48
C LYS A 21 5.24 12.96 -6.43
N LYS A 22 4.74 11.81 -5.93
CA LYS A 22 3.64 11.79 -4.95
C LYS A 22 4.08 12.11 -3.52
N PHE A 23 5.28 11.67 -3.13
CA PHE A 23 5.81 11.83 -1.77
C PHE A 23 7.17 12.55 -1.80
N PRO A 24 7.18 13.87 -2.04
CA PRO A 24 8.41 14.63 -2.04
C PRO A 24 9.07 14.60 -0.65
N GLY A 25 10.40 14.48 -0.62
CA GLY A 25 11.18 14.50 0.61
C GLY A 25 11.37 13.15 1.31
N ILE A 26 10.70 12.08 0.88
CA ILE A 26 10.90 10.73 1.41
C ILE A 26 11.86 9.94 0.51
N LYS A 27 12.83 9.26 1.14
CA LYS A 27 13.79 8.41 0.45
C LYS A 27 13.26 6.97 0.38
N PHE A 28 12.86 6.55 -0.82
CA PHE A 28 12.44 5.17 -1.08
C PHE A 28 13.58 4.31 -1.58
N SER A 29 13.72 3.11 -1.00
CA SER A 29 14.49 2.00 -1.56
C SER A 29 13.54 1.14 -2.38
N VAL A 30 13.87 0.94 -3.66
CA VAL A 30 13.05 0.14 -4.59
C VAL A 30 13.93 -0.94 -5.20
N ARG A 31 13.55 -2.20 -5.06
CA ARG A 31 14.28 -3.36 -5.58
C ARG A 31 13.31 -4.35 -6.22
N ILE A 32 13.66 -4.87 -7.39
CA ILE A 32 12.93 -5.98 -8.01
C ILE A 32 13.79 -7.23 -7.91
N ALA A 33 13.23 -8.31 -7.39
CA ALA A 33 13.89 -9.61 -7.25
C ALA A 33 12.86 -10.73 -7.37
N GLY A 34 13.18 -11.79 -8.12
CA GLY A 34 12.34 -12.99 -8.20
C GLY A 34 10.91 -12.77 -8.69
N GLY A 35 10.65 -11.75 -9.51
CA GLY A 35 9.28 -11.43 -9.98
C GLY A 35 8.48 -10.52 -9.05
N SER A 36 9.08 -10.07 -7.95
CA SER A 36 8.42 -9.21 -6.94
C SER A 36 9.12 -7.87 -6.80
N LEU A 37 8.33 -6.82 -6.57
CA LEU A 37 8.81 -5.48 -6.25
C LEU A 37 8.81 -5.28 -4.73
N ASN A 38 9.95 -4.86 -4.20
CA ASN A 38 10.13 -4.55 -2.79
C ASN A 38 10.41 -3.06 -2.66
N VAL A 39 9.55 -2.37 -1.91
CA VAL A 39 9.66 -0.94 -1.62
C VAL A 39 9.79 -0.77 -0.11
N SER A 40 10.86 -0.12 0.34
CA SER A 40 11.06 0.21 1.74
C SER A 40 11.46 1.65 1.96
N TRP A 41 11.03 2.23 3.07
CA TRP A 41 11.33 3.61 3.47
C TRP A 41 11.17 3.78 4.98
N VAL A 42 11.78 4.84 5.51
CA VAL A 42 11.74 5.19 6.94
C VAL A 42 10.81 6.37 7.14
N ASP A 43 9.91 6.25 8.13
CA ASP A 43 8.88 7.24 8.46
C ASP A 43 7.98 7.63 7.25
N GLY A 44 7.21 8.72 7.32
CA GLY A 44 6.45 9.20 6.15
C GLY A 44 5.08 8.52 5.92
N PRO A 45 4.67 8.26 4.66
CA PRO A 45 3.31 7.83 4.33
C PRO A 45 3.00 6.42 4.83
N LEU A 46 1.70 6.12 4.94
CA LEU A 46 1.23 4.76 5.26
C LEU A 46 1.56 3.80 4.10
N ALA A 47 1.77 2.53 4.43
CA ALA A 47 2.12 1.52 3.44
C ALA A 47 1.03 1.34 2.37
N SER A 48 -0.25 1.44 2.74
CA SER A 48 -1.38 1.37 1.80
C SER A 48 -1.33 2.47 0.73
N LEU A 49 -1.01 3.71 1.11
CA LEU A 49 -0.92 4.84 0.17
C LEU A 49 0.24 4.69 -0.82
N VAL A 50 1.31 4.00 -0.41
CA VAL A 50 2.45 3.66 -1.27
C VAL A 50 2.08 2.50 -2.18
N ASP A 51 1.42 1.48 -1.64
CA ASP A 51 0.99 0.31 -2.38
C ASP A 51 0.03 0.67 -3.52
N GLU A 52 -0.93 1.58 -3.29
CA GLU A 52 -1.81 2.11 -4.33
C GLU A 52 -1.05 2.68 -5.54
N VAL A 53 0.07 3.38 -5.31
CA VAL A 53 0.90 3.94 -6.40
C VAL A 53 1.62 2.85 -7.15
N VAL A 54 2.16 1.90 -6.40
CA VAL A 54 2.99 0.84 -6.91
C VAL A 54 2.15 -0.18 -7.68
N GLN A 55 0.91 -0.43 -7.26
CA GLN A 55 0.03 -1.40 -7.89
C GLN A 55 -0.35 -1.02 -9.32
N SER A 56 -0.34 0.27 -9.65
CA SER A 56 -0.51 0.76 -11.03
C SER A 56 0.57 0.26 -11.99
N TYR A 57 1.72 -0.18 -11.49
CA TYR A 57 2.83 -0.74 -12.28
C TYR A 57 2.94 -2.28 -12.16
N SER A 58 1.95 -2.96 -11.59
CA SER A 58 1.89 -4.43 -11.54
C SER A 58 1.14 -5.00 -12.74
N SER A 59 1.63 -6.12 -13.28
CA SER A 59 0.99 -6.87 -14.37
C SER A 59 -0.05 -7.90 -13.92
N THR A 60 -0.24 -8.08 -12.62
CA THR A 60 -1.22 -9.04 -12.09
C THR A 60 -1.95 -8.49 -10.87
N ARG A 61 -3.05 -9.14 -10.53
CA ARG A 61 -3.89 -8.88 -9.37
C ARG A 61 -4.29 -10.21 -8.76
N PHE A 62 -4.76 -10.17 -7.53
CA PHE A 62 -5.15 -11.36 -6.79
C PHE A 62 -6.56 -11.19 -6.24
N ASP A 63 -7.42 -12.18 -6.48
CA ASP A 63 -8.75 -12.26 -5.88
C ASP A 63 -8.76 -13.26 -4.74
N CYS A 64 -8.81 -12.74 -3.51
CA CYS A 64 -8.85 -13.56 -2.29
C CYS A 64 -10.12 -14.41 -2.16
N SER A 65 -11.22 -14.07 -2.84
CA SER A 65 -12.49 -14.82 -2.72
C SER A 65 -12.45 -16.19 -3.41
N ILE A 66 -11.60 -16.34 -4.42
CA ILE A 66 -11.42 -17.58 -5.19
C ILE A 66 -9.95 -18.05 -5.21
N ASP A 67 -9.09 -17.42 -4.41
CA ASP A 67 -7.67 -17.74 -4.27
C ASP A 67 -6.93 -17.77 -5.63
N MET A 68 -7.20 -16.78 -6.49
CA MET A 68 -6.73 -16.80 -7.88
C MET A 68 -6.04 -15.49 -8.28
N GLU A 69 -4.84 -15.64 -8.85
CA GLU A 69 -4.14 -14.57 -9.55
C GLU A 69 -4.66 -14.43 -10.98
N TYR A 70 -4.81 -13.20 -11.45
CA TYR A 70 -5.18 -12.90 -12.83
C TYR A 70 -4.35 -11.76 -13.39
N ARG A 71 -4.25 -11.75 -14.72
CA ARG A 71 -3.43 -10.79 -15.47
C ARG A 71 -4.16 -9.47 -15.64
N VAL A 72 -3.38 -8.39 -15.60
CA VAL A 72 -3.79 -7.04 -15.97
C VAL A 72 -2.77 -6.45 -16.93
N ASP A 73 -3.26 -5.89 -18.04
CA ASP A 73 -2.44 -5.13 -18.98
C ASP A 73 -2.60 -3.62 -18.68
N ASN A 74 -1.55 -2.83 -18.94
CA ASN A 74 -1.49 -1.44 -18.51
C ASN A 74 -1.16 -0.50 -19.68
N TRP A 75 -1.68 0.72 -19.61
CA TRP A 75 -1.23 1.84 -20.44
C TRP A 75 -0.08 2.56 -19.75
N LEU A 76 1.07 2.68 -20.42
CA LEU A 76 2.16 3.56 -20.02
C LEU A 76 1.99 4.91 -20.71
N LEU A 77 1.76 5.96 -19.92
CA LEU A 77 1.58 7.32 -20.41
C LEU A 77 2.93 7.97 -20.74
N PRO A 78 2.95 9.00 -21.60
CA PRO A 78 4.18 9.73 -21.95
C PRO A 78 4.90 10.35 -20.74
N ASP A 79 4.18 10.68 -19.66
CA ASP A 79 4.75 11.23 -18.43
C ASP A 79 5.39 10.16 -17.51
N GLY A 80 5.33 8.88 -17.91
CA GLY A 80 5.84 7.74 -17.17
C GLY A 80 4.86 7.17 -16.14
N SER A 81 3.66 7.73 -16.01
CA SER A 81 2.60 7.14 -15.20
C SER A 81 1.97 5.92 -15.88
N ALA A 82 1.35 5.06 -15.08
CA ALA A 82 0.67 3.87 -15.58
C ALA A 82 -0.79 3.85 -15.10
N ILE A 83 -1.68 3.43 -15.98
CA ILE A 83 -3.07 3.13 -15.66
C ILE A 83 -3.45 1.75 -16.20
N VAL A 84 -4.45 1.12 -15.62
CA VAL A 84 -4.97 -0.16 -16.10
C VAL A 84 -5.55 0.02 -17.50
N ALA A 85 -5.18 -0.85 -18.46
CA ALA A 85 -5.75 -0.88 -19.79
C ALA A 85 -6.92 -1.87 -19.86
N GLU A 86 -6.61 -3.13 -19.51
CA GLU A 86 -7.58 -4.22 -19.47
C GLU A 86 -7.34 -5.04 -18.20
N ASP A 87 -8.39 -5.14 -17.41
CA ASP A 87 -8.54 -6.04 -16.29
C ASP A 87 -9.80 -6.86 -16.55
N ARG A 88 -9.65 -8.18 -16.70
CA ARG A 88 -10.78 -9.08 -16.97
C ARG A 88 -11.64 -9.31 -15.73
N GLY A 89 -11.13 -8.94 -14.56
CA GLY A 89 -11.71 -9.26 -13.27
C GLY A 89 -11.93 -10.77 -13.12
N THR A 90 -12.74 -11.10 -12.13
CA THR A 90 -13.03 -12.49 -11.74
C THR A 90 -14.52 -12.72 -11.49
N LEU A 91 -15.37 -11.69 -11.65
CA LEU A 91 -16.81 -11.78 -11.41
C LEU A 91 -17.48 -12.92 -12.22
N GLY A 92 -17.07 -13.12 -13.48
CA GLY A 92 -17.56 -14.22 -14.32
C GLY A 92 -17.07 -15.62 -13.91
N GLN A 93 -16.17 -15.69 -12.94
CA GLN A 93 -15.53 -16.91 -12.43
C GLN A 93 -15.86 -17.13 -10.94
N LYS A 94 -17.01 -16.61 -10.47
CA LYS A 94 -17.44 -16.61 -9.06
C LYS A 94 -16.52 -15.82 -8.11
N GLY A 95 -15.65 -14.98 -8.66
CA GLY A 95 -14.83 -14.05 -7.89
C GLY A 95 -15.58 -12.76 -7.56
N CYS A 96 -14.87 -11.85 -6.89
CA CYS A 96 -15.41 -10.56 -6.45
C CYS A 96 -14.85 -9.34 -7.20
N CYS A 97 -13.82 -9.51 -8.03
CA CYS A 97 -13.18 -8.41 -8.75
C CYS A 97 -13.95 -8.06 -10.02
N GLN A 98 -14.32 -6.78 -10.15
CA GLN A 98 -14.98 -6.27 -11.34
C GLN A 98 -13.99 -6.12 -12.51
N PRO A 99 -14.40 -6.44 -13.75
CA PRO A 99 -13.60 -6.12 -14.91
C PRO A 99 -13.48 -4.61 -15.08
N ALA A 100 -12.33 -4.16 -15.58
CA ALA A 100 -12.11 -2.78 -15.98
C ALA A 100 -11.51 -2.73 -17.39
N HIS A 101 -12.03 -1.83 -18.22
CA HIS A 101 -11.49 -1.57 -19.54
C HIS A 101 -11.41 -0.07 -19.76
N ASN A 102 -10.20 0.43 -19.98
CA ASN A 102 -9.97 1.84 -20.24
C ASN A 102 -9.47 2.02 -21.68
N PRO A 103 -10.12 2.89 -22.49
CA PRO A 103 -9.66 3.18 -23.84
C PRO A 103 -8.25 3.77 -23.79
N GLN A 104 -7.47 3.55 -24.85
CA GLN A 104 -6.11 4.05 -24.96
C GLN A 104 -6.06 5.58 -24.84
N PRO A 105 -5.37 6.14 -23.83
CA PRO A 105 -5.13 7.57 -23.76
C PRO A 105 -4.19 8.04 -24.88
N GLU A 106 -4.27 9.31 -25.24
CA GLU A 106 -3.41 9.89 -26.28
C GLU A 106 -1.91 9.70 -25.94
N GLY A 107 -1.15 9.16 -26.91
CA GLY A 107 0.27 8.90 -26.76
C GLY A 107 0.65 7.77 -25.81
N ALA A 108 -0.30 7.09 -25.19
CA ALA A 108 -0.02 5.97 -24.29
C ALA A 108 0.36 4.69 -25.07
N LYS A 109 1.15 3.82 -24.45
CA LYS A 109 1.55 2.53 -25.02
C LYS A 109 1.01 1.37 -24.20
N LEU A 110 0.55 0.31 -24.86
CA LEU A 110 0.14 -0.91 -24.17
C LEU A 110 1.39 -1.63 -23.69
N VAL A 111 1.49 -1.85 -22.38
CA VAL A 111 2.66 -2.45 -21.75
C VAL A 111 2.30 -3.55 -20.77
N ARG A 112 3.28 -4.43 -20.56
CA ARG A 112 3.30 -5.39 -19.46
C ARG A 112 4.54 -5.17 -18.61
N PHE A 113 4.32 -4.94 -17.32
CA PHE A 113 5.41 -4.80 -16.36
C PHE A 113 5.95 -6.17 -15.93
N PHE A 114 7.16 -6.15 -15.35
CA PHE A 114 7.88 -7.36 -14.97
C PHE A 114 7.25 -8.13 -13.79
N TYR A 115 6.66 -7.42 -12.83
CA TYR A 115 6.28 -8.00 -11.54
C TYR A 115 4.77 -8.09 -11.38
N GLY A 116 4.35 -9.11 -10.63
CA GLY A 116 2.96 -9.31 -10.21
C GLY A 116 2.68 -8.88 -8.77
N TYR A 117 3.70 -8.98 -7.91
CA TYR A 117 3.56 -8.72 -6.47
C TYR A 117 4.38 -7.51 -6.03
N SER A 118 3.78 -6.67 -5.19
CA SER A 118 4.46 -5.59 -4.47
C SER A 118 4.49 -5.87 -2.96
N PHE A 119 5.62 -5.55 -2.34
CA PHE A 119 5.78 -5.55 -0.89
C PHE A 119 6.24 -4.16 -0.47
N CYS A 120 5.34 -3.44 0.19
CA CYS A 120 5.57 -2.08 0.67
C CYS A 120 5.80 -2.12 2.19
N ARG A 121 7.07 -2.00 2.62
CA ARG A 121 7.46 -2.04 4.03
C ARG A 121 7.87 -0.67 4.53
N ARG A 122 7.11 -0.15 5.49
CA ARG A 122 7.49 1.04 6.24
C ARG A 122 8.28 0.65 7.48
N GLU A 123 9.41 1.29 7.70
CA GLU A 123 10.17 1.24 8.94
C GLU A 123 9.94 2.54 9.74
N PHE A 124 9.98 2.44 11.07
CA PHE A 124 9.78 3.58 11.96
C PHE A 124 11.11 4.00 12.57
N SER A 125 11.42 5.29 12.54
CA SER A 125 12.60 5.80 13.24
C SER A 125 12.41 5.70 14.76
N GLY A 126 13.52 5.52 15.48
CA GLY A 126 13.50 5.55 16.95
C GLY A 126 12.90 6.85 17.51
N ALA A 127 13.09 7.98 16.82
CA ALA A 127 12.51 9.27 17.21
C ALA A 127 10.98 9.31 17.05
N LEU A 128 10.42 8.70 16.00
CA LEU A 128 8.98 8.55 15.86
C LEU A 128 8.42 7.58 16.90
N MET A 129 9.08 6.43 17.09
CA MET A 129 8.67 5.43 18.08
C MET A 129 8.65 6.00 19.49
N ARG A 130 9.66 6.80 19.87
CA ARG A 130 9.69 7.49 21.17
C ARG A 130 8.52 8.46 21.34
N ARG A 131 8.19 9.25 20.30
CA ARG A 131 7.03 10.14 20.34
C ARG A 131 5.71 9.39 20.48
N VAL A 132 5.57 8.23 19.84
CA VAL A 132 4.39 7.36 19.98
C VAL A 132 4.32 6.82 21.41
N HIS A 133 5.44 6.30 21.92
CA HIS A 133 5.55 5.82 23.30
C HIS A 133 5.12 6.89 24.31
N ASP A 134 5.73 8.09 24.26
CA ASP A 134 5.42 9.19 25.18
C ASP A 134 3.93 9.56 25.13
N ARG A 135 3.31 9.50 23.94
CA ARG A 135 1.88 9.77 23.75
C ARG A 135 0.98 8.68 24.33
N LEU A 136 1.39 7.42 24.25
CA LEU A 136 0.66 6.30 24.84
C LEU A 136 0.74 6.36 26.37
N THR A 137 1.93 6.62 26.92
CA THR A 137 2.13 6.82 28.36
C THR A 137 1.28 7.97 28.89
N ALA A 138 1.26 9.11 28.20
CA ALA A 138 0.43 10.26 28.58
C ALA A 138 -1.08 9.96 28.59
N LYS A 139 -1.53 8.97 27.80
CA LYS A 139 -2.93 8.50 27.76
C LYS A 139 -3.23 7.43 28.82
N GLY A 140 -2.30 7.14 29.72
CA GLY A 140 -2.49 6.14 30.77
C GLY A 140 -2.33 4.70 30.28
N PHE A 141 -1.77 4.48 29.08
CA PHE A 141 -1.31 3.15 28.69
C PHE A 141 0.09 2.95 29.31
N PRO A 142 0.24 2.07 30.32
CA PRO A 142 1.53 1.87 30.96
C PRO A 142 2.51 1.28 29.93
N GLY A 143 3.48 2.09 29.52
CA GLY A 143 4.65 1.66 28.78
C GLY A 143 5.69 1.19 29.79
N ALA A 144 5.91 -0.12 29.86
CA ALA A 144 7.10 -0.69 30.45
C ALA A 144 7.50 -1.86 29.56
N ASP A 145 8.59 -1.67 28.82
CA ASP A 145 9.48 -2.72 28.30
C ASP A 145 8.90 -3.78 27.36
N LEU A 146 7.88 -3.46 26.56
CA LEU A 146 7.41 -4.39 25.54
C LEU A 146 8.32 -4.30 24.30
N GLU A 147 9.09 -5.36 24.03
CA GLU A 147 9.61 -5.61 22.69
C GLU A 147 8.46 -5.54 21.67
N ILE A 148 8.74 -5.03 20.48
CA ILE A 148 7.74 -4.66 19.45
C ILE A 148 6.73 -5.79 19.16
N ASP A 149 7.16 -7.05 19.32
CA ASP A 149 6.32 -8.24 19.11
C ASP A 149 5.25 -8.44 20.20
N GLU A 150 5.47 -7.99 21.43
CA GLU A 150 4.51 -8.13 22.54
C GLU A 150 3.42 -7.04 22.51
N VAL A 151 3.73 -5.83 22.04
CA VAL A 151 2.71 -4.78 21.82
C VAL A 151 1.68 -5.21 20.78
N ALA A 152 2.16 -5.82 19.68
CA ALA A 152 1.31 -6.37 18.63
C ALA A 152 0.47 -7.56 19.15
N ALA A 153 1.04 -8.44 19.98
CA ALA A 153 0.33 -9.53 20.62
C ALA A 153 -0.76 -9.03 21.59
N THR A 154 -0.49 -7.98 22.35
CA THR A 154 -1.43 -7.39 23.32
C THR A 154 -2.59 -6.69 22.60
N TYR A 155 -2.31 -5.98 21.51
CA TYR A 155 -3.35 -5.41 20.64
C TYR A 155 -4.21 -6.50 20.00
N LYS A 156 -3.59 -7.59 19.52
CA LYS A 156 -4.28 -8.74 18.91
C LYS A 156 -5.15 -9.47 19.94
N GLN A 157 -4.68 -9.66 21.17
CA GLN A 157 -5.48 -10.25 22.25
C GLN A 157 -6.67 -9.38 22.65
N ARG A 158 -6.51 -8.05 22.75
CA ARG A 158 -7.63 -7.14 23.07
C ARG A 158 -8.64 -7.00 21.93
N PHE A 159 -8.20 -7.03 20.67
CA PHE A 159 -9.07 -7.05 19.50
C PHE A 159 -9.88 -8.35 19.44
N LEU A 160 -9.23 -9.50 19.69
CA LEU A 160 -9.91 -10.81 19.73
C LEU A 160 -10.85 -10.98 20.93
N ALA A 161 -10.60 -10.29 22.05
CA ALA A 161 -11.45 -10.33 23.24
C ALA A 161 -12.74 -9.50 23.11
N ASN A 162 -12.81 -8.56 22.17
CA ASN A 162 -14.01 -7.78 21.85
C ASN A 162 -14.07 -7.45 20.35
N PRO A 163 -14.35 -8.44 19.48
CA PRO A 163 -14.29 -8.29 18.03
C PRO A 163 -15.37 -7.37 17.44
N SER A 164 -16.35 -6.95 18.24
CA SER A 164 -17.45 -6.04 17.85
C SER A 164 -17.21 -4.57 18.23
N ARG A 165 -16.09 -4.25 18.89
CA ARG A 165 -15.73 -2.85 19.21
C ARG A 165 -14.84 -2.29 18.12
N ASP A 166 -15.39 -1.38 17.33
CA ASP A 166 -14.64 -0.58 16.36
C ASP A 166 -13.78 0.46 17.09
N LEU A 167 -12.61 -0.01 17.56
CA LEU A 167 -11.61 0.75 18.29
C LEU A 167 -11.07 1.95 17.48
N GLU A 168 -11.14 1.90 16.14
CA GLU A 168 -10.77 3.04 15.30
C GLU A 168 -11.82 4.15 15.40
N SER A 169 -13.11 3.82 15.34
CA SER A 169 -14.18 4.82 15.50
C SER A 169 -14.18 5.48 16.88
N GLU A 170 -13.92 4.72 17.95
CA GLU A 170 -13.84 5.27 19.31
C GLU A 170 -12.61 6.16 19.48
N PHE A 171 -11.48 5.82 18.85
CA PHE A 171 -10.28 6.64 18.84
C PHE A 171 -10.51 7.99 18.14
N PHE A 172 -11.21 7.99 16.99
CA PHE A 172 -11.58 9.22 16.28
C PHE A 172 -12.64 10.05 17.04
N GLN A 173 -13.65 9.41 17.65
CA GLN A 173 -14.66 10.10 18.47
C GLN A 173 -14.07 10.69 19.75
N ALA A 174 -13.11 10.01 20.40
CA ALA A 174 -12.42 10.52 21.58
C ALA A 174 -11.55 11.75 21.25
N LEU A 175 -10.90 11.76 20.08
CA LEU A 175 -10.18 12.92 19.55
C LEU A 175 -11.10 14.10 19.25
N HIS A 176 -12.30 13.84 18.71
CA HIS A 176 -13.27 14.90 18.42
C HIS A 176 -13.87 15.53 19.71
N ARG A 177 -14.09 14.74 20.76
CA ARG A 177 -14.59 15.24 22.06
C ARG A 177 -13.55 16.09 22.80
N THR A 178 -12.27 15.75 22.69
CA THR A 178 -11.19 16.55 23.31
C THR A 178 -10.93 17.87 22.59
N HIS A 179 -11.23 17.97 21.29
CA HIS A 179 -11.15 19.24 20.54
C HIS A 179 -12.32 20.20 20.83
N CYS A 180 -13.50 19.68 21.18
CA CYS A 180 -14.65 20.53 21.56
C CYS A 180 -14.62 20.99 23.03
N ALA A 181 -13.92 20.29 23.93
CA ALA A 181 -13.81 20.67 25.34
C ALA A 181 -12.71 21.72 25.63
N ALA A 182 -11.97 22.15 24.61
CA ALA A 182 -10.87 23.12 24.70
C ALA A 182 -11.20 24.46 24.01
N ARG A 183 -12.49 24.81 23.87
CA ARG A 183 -12.96 26.12 23.44
C ARG A 183 -13.88 26.74 24.48
#